data_AF-F2JSK4-F1
#
_entry.id   AF-F2JSK4-F1
#
_cell.length_a   1.000
_cell.length_b   1.000
_cell.length_c   1.000
_cell.angle_alpha   90.00
_cell.angle_beta   90.00
_cell.angle_gamma   90.00
#
_symmetry.space_group_name_H-M   'P 1'
#
loop_
_entity.id
_entity.type
_entity.pdbx_description
1 polymer ?
#
loop_
_entity_poly.entity_id
_entity_poly.type
_entity_poly.pdbx_seq_one_letter_code
_entity_poly.pdbx_strand_id
1 'polypeptide(L)'
;MDKKQQLLQYLNSHLFLPVLESPYASSQLKYDFEHTRQTLEEFSAEGILFYIWNSFANSESQRILSNRLLDEGFINYEHTLDQFKNEYTYEWLMS
;
A
#
# COMPACT_ATOMS: atom_id res chain seq x y z
N MET A 1 13.43 -15.16 4.90
CA MET A 1 13.04 -13.73 4.84
C MET A 1 11.90 -13.54 5.83
N ASP A 2 12.00 -12.56 6.74
CA ASP A 2 10.94 -12.33 7.73
C ASP A 2 9.63 -11.88 7.04
N LYS A 3 8.47 -12.21 7.59
CA LYS A 3 7.17 -11.88 6.97
C LYS A 3 6.95 -10.38 6.86
N LYS A 4 7.39 -9.61 7.87
CA LYS A 4 7.40 -8.15 7.81
C LYS A 4 8.21 -7.65 6.61
N GLN A 5 9.40 -8.20 6.40
CA GLN A 5 10.25 -7.84 5.27
C GLN A 5 9.61 -8.16 3.92
N GLN A 6 8.94 -9.32 3.82
CA GLN A 6 8.20 -9.70 2.60
C GLN A 6 7.10 -8.68 2.28
N LEU A 7 6.29 -8.31 3.27
CA LEU A 7 5.22 -7.31 3.11
C LEU A 7 5.78 -5.94 2.72
N LEU A 8 6.78 -5.45 3.47
CA LEU A 8 7.40 -4.15 3.17
C LEU A 8 8.04 -4.11 1.79
N GLN A 9 8.70 -5.20 1.36
CA GLN A 9 9.30 -5.28 0.04
C GLN A 9 8.25 -5.24 -1.07
N TYR A 10 7.17 -6.01 -0.92
CA TYR A 10 6.07 -6.00 -1.88
C TYR A 10 5.43 -4.60 -1.98
N LEU A 11 5.06 -4.03 -0.83
CA LEU A 11 4.41 -2.71 -0.77
C LEU A 11 5.34 -1.62 -1.32
N ASN A 12 6.63 -1.65 -1.01
CA ASN A 12 7.57 -0.70 -1.60
C ASN A 12 7.62 -0.79 -3.12
N SER A 13 7.78 -1.99 -3.66
CA SER A 13 7.95 -2.18 -5.11
C SER A 13 6.69 -1.91 -5.92
N HIS A 14 5.50 -2.25 -5.40
CA HIS A 14 4.25 -2.20 -6.16
C HIS A 14 3.33 -1.04 -5.77
N LEU A 15 3.48 -0.49 -4.57
CA LEU A 15 2.62 0.56 -4.03
C LEU A 15 3.34 1.90 -3.89
N PHE A 16 4.46 1.92 -3.15
CA PHE A 16 5.09 3.17 -2.73
C PHE A 16 6.01 3.76 -3.81
N LEU A 17 7.00 3.00 -4.28
CA LEU A 17 7.99 3.50 -5.24
C LEU A 17 7.36 4.02 -6.55
N PRO A 18 6.33 3.37 -7.14
CA PRO A 18 5.68 3.91 -8.34
C PRO A 18 5.19 5.35 -8.16
N VAL A 19 4.72 5.70 -6.95
CA VAL A 19 4.25 7.05 -6.62
C VAL A 19 5.43 7.97 -6.26
N LEU A 20 6.34 7.52 -5.40
CA LEU A 20 7.45 8.33 -4.90
C LEU A 20 8.45 8.72 -5.99
N GLU A 21 8.72 7.81 -6.92
CA GLU A 21 9.66 8.01 -8.03
C GLU A 21 9.00 8.67 -9.25
N SER A 22 7.67 8.72 -9.32
CA SER A 22 6.97 9.35 -10.45
C SER A 22 7.35 10.83 -10.57
N PRO A 23 7.80 11.30 -11.75
CA PRO A 23 8.11 12.72 -11.96
C PRO A 23 6.84 13.59 -12.04
N TYR A 24 5.66 12.98 -12.14
CA TYR A 24 4.38 13.68 -12.32
C TYR A 24 3.50 13.66 -11.06
N ALA A 25 3.84 12.84 -10.06
CA ALA A 25 3.12 12.83 -8.79
C ALA A 25 3.33 14.14 -8.03
N SER A 26 2.25 14.64 -7.44
CA SER A 26 2.23 15.85 -6.64
C SER A 26 3.10 15.69 -5.39
N SER A 27 3.70 16.78 -4.93
CA SER A 27 4.49 16.77 -3.69
C SER A 27 3.68 16.31 -2.48
N GLN A 28 2.37 16.63 -2.45
CA GLN A 28 1.48 16.20 -1.38
C GLN A 28 1.25 14.68 -1.42
N LEU A 29 0.99 14.11 -2.60
CA LEU A 29 0.81 12.66 -2.72
C LEU A 29 2.08 11.91 -2.32
N LYS A 30 3.24 12.39 -2.76
CA LYS A 30 4.53 11.81 -2.36
C LYS A 30 4.76 11.88 -0.85
N TYR A 31 4.43 13.01 -0.23
CA TYR A 31 4.53 13.17 1.22
C TYR A 31 3.64 12.16 1.97
N ASP A 32 2.37 12.03 1.56
CA ASP A 32 1.42 11.10 2.18
C ASP A 32 1.89 9.64 2.06
N PHE A 33 2.42 9.26 0.89
CA PHE A 33 2.94 7.92 0.63
C PHE A 33 4.22 7.63 1.41
N GLU A 34 5.14 8.59 1.46
CA GLU A 34 6.38 8.46 2.23
C GLU A 34 6.10 8.34 3.73
N HIS A 35 5.17 9.14 4.24
CA HIS A 35 4.75 9.08 5.64
C HIS A 35 4.13 7.71 5.99
N THR A 36 3.27 7.20 5.11
CA THR A 36 2.67 5.87 5.28
C THR A 36 3.74 4.78 5.24
N ARG A 37 4.66 4.85 4.27
CA ARG A 37 5.79 3.91 4.13
C ARG A 37 6.61 3.83 5.40
N GLN A 38 7.02 4.97 5.95
CA GLN A 38 7.77 5.07 7.20
C GLN A 38 6.95 4.54 8.39
N THR A 39 5.66 4.86 8.47
CA THR A 39 4.79 4.36 9.55
C THR A 39 4.71 2.83 9.57
N LEU A 40 4.63 2.19 8.40
CA LEU A 40 4.57 0.73 8.30
C LEU A 40 5.88 0.04 8.69
N GLU A 41 7.03 0.72 8.59
CA GLU A 41 8.31 0.19 9.06
C GLU A 41 8.32 -0.04 10.57
N GLU A 42 7.49 0.67 11.33
CA GLU A 42 7.36 0.51 12.78
C GLU A 42 6.38 -0.62 13.16
N PHE A 43 5.59 -1.12 12.22
CA PHE A 43 4.54 -2.10 12.51
C PHE A 43 5.08 -3.53 12.56
N SER A 44 4.32 -4.43 13.21
CA SER A 44 4.50 -5.87 13.06
C SER A 44 3.98 -6.34 11.71
N ALA A 45 4.32 -7.57 11.29
CA ALA A 45 3.76 -8.15 10.05
C ALA A 45 2.22 -8.18 10.08
N GLU A 46 1.64 -8.56 11.23
CA GLU A 46 0.20 -8.52 11.47
C GLU A 46 -0.36 -7.09 11.35
N GLY A 47 0.31 -6.12 11.97
CA GLY A 47 -0.11 -4.71 11.91
C GLY A 47 -0.10 -4.14 10.50
N ILE A 48 0.92 -4.47 9.69
CA ILE A 48 0.98 -4.07 8.28
C ILE A 48 -0.19 -4.67 7.50
N LEU A 49 -0.42 -5.98 7.68
CA LEU A 49 -1.48 -6.70 6.98
C LEU A 49 -2.85 -6.09 7.30
N PHE A 50 -3.16 -5.90 8.59
CA PHE A 50 -4.41 -5.30 9.00
C PHE A 50 -4.53 -3.84 8.56
N TYR A 51 -3.47 -3.05 8.60
CA TYR A 51 -3.51 -1.69 8.10
C TYR A 51 -3.87 -1.66 6.61
N ILE A 52 -3.21 -2.46 5.78
CA ILE A 52 -3.48 -2.55 4.33
C ILE A 52 -4.80 -3.26 4.01
N TRP A 53 -5.39 -4.01 4.92
CA TRP A 53 -6.77 -4.48 4.72
C TRP A 53 -7.80 -3.43 5.10
N ASN A 54 -7.61 -2.75 6.24
CA ASN A 54 -8.59 -1.81 6.78
C ASN A 54 -8.59 -0.45 6.10
N SER A 55 -7.42 0.07 5.72
CA SER A 55 -7.30 1.31 4.93
C SER A 55 -8.07 1.22 3.59
N PHE A 56 -8.43 0.01 3.16
CA PHE A 56 -9.13 -0.29 1.92
C PHE A 56 -10.48 -0.99 2.11
N ALA A 57 -10.78 -1.50 3.31
CA ALA A 57 -12.09 -2.07 3.62
C ALA A 57 -13.16 -0.98 3.82
N ASN A 58 -12.73 0.25 4.18
CA ASN A 58 -13.62 1.40 4.16
C ASN A 58 -13.75 1.93 2.72
N SER A 59 -14.91 1.69 2.10
CA SER A 59 -15.23 2.05 0.72
C SER A 59 -15.07 3.54 0.43
N GLU A 60 -15.23 4.40 1.43
CA GLU A 60 -15.05 5.84 1.27
C GLU A 60 -13.57 6.23 1.17
N SER A 61 -12.73 5.74 2.09
CA SER A 61 -11.29 6.00 2.08
C SER A 61 -10.63 5.43 0.82
N GLN A 62 -11.03 4.22 0.42
CA GLN A 62 -10.59 3.61 -0.83
C GLN A 62 -10.97 4.46 -2.05
N ARG A 63 -12.22 4.92 -2.13
CA ARG A 63 -12.69 5.75 -3.25
C ARG A 63 -11.94 7.09 -3.32
N ILE A 64 -11.71 7.74 -2.18
CA ILE A 64 -10.97 9.01 -2.14
C ILE A 64 -9.53 8.81 -2.62
N LEU A 65 -8.84 7.79 -2.11
CA LEU A 65 -7.46 7.51 -2.51
C LEU A 65 -7.37 7.11 -3.99
N SER A 66 -8.29 6.26 -4.46
CA SER A 66 -8.32 5.80 -5.85
C SER A 66 -8.60 6.97 -6.80
N ASN A 67 -9.54 7.86 -6.48
CA ASN A 67 -9.77 9.08 -7.27
C ASN A 67 -8.54 9.98 -7.30
N ARG A 68 -7.88 10.22 -6.15
CA ARG A 68 -6.65 11.03 -6.11
C ARG A 68 -5.54 10.42 -6.98
N LEU A 69 -5.39 9.10 -6.93
CA LEU A 69 -4.40 8.38 -7.74
C LEU A 69 -4.74 8.43 -9.22
N LEU A 70 -6.01 8.26 -9.59
CA LEU A 70 -6.49 8.40 -10.97
C LEU A 70 -6.28 9.81 -11.52
N ASP A 71 -6.57 10.85 -10.73
CA ASP A 71 -6.34 12.26 -11.09
C ASP A 71 -4.85 12.54 -11.37
N GLU A 72 -3.96 11.79 -10.71
CA GLU A 72 -2.50 11.86 -10.91
C GLU A 72 -1.96 10.79 -11.90
N GLY A 73 -2.84 10.04 -12.57
CA GLY A 73 -2.49 9.10 -13.65
C GLY A 73 -2.15 7.66 -13.21
N PHE A 74 -2.35 7.31 -11.94
CA PHE A 74 -2.09 5.98 -11.39
C PHE A 74 -3.33 5.09 -11.46
N ILE A 75 -3.44 4.30 -12.54
CA ILE A 75 -4.62 3.46 -12.83
C ILE A 75 -4.54 2.01 -12.31
N ASN A 76 -3.34 1.49 -12.01
CA ASN A 76 -3.14 0.07 -11.67
C ASN A 76 -3.24 -0.22 -10.17
N TYR A 77 -3.57 0.80 -9.37
CA TYR A 77 -3.49 0.72 -7.92
C TYR A 77 -4.45 -0.30 -7.32
N GLU A 78 -5.70 -0.33 -7.78
CA GLU A 78 -6.71 -1.28 -7.31
C GLU A 78 -6.26 -2.73 -7.57
N HIS A 79 -5.73 -3.00 -8.76
CA HIS A 79 -5.22 -4.32 -9.11
C HIS A 79 -4.05 -4.76 -8.21
N THR A 80 -3.09 -3.87 -7.95
CA THR A 80 -1.97 -4.16 -7.03
C THR A 80 -2.45 -4.57 -5.64
N LEU A 81 -3.52 -3.93 -5.15
CA LEU A 81 -4.09 -4.22 -3.84
C LEU A 81 -4.87 -5.52 -3.82
N ASP A 82 -5.61 -5.83 -4.88
CA ASP A 82 -6.31 -7.11 -5.00
C ASP A 82 -5.30 -8.26 -5.05
N GLN A 83 -4.19 -8.10 -5.77
CA GLN A 83 -3.07 -9.06 -5.74
C GLN A 83 -2.51 -9.21 -4.33
N PHE A 84 -2.26 -8.10 -3.62
CA PHE A 84 -1.77 -8.14 -2.25
C PHE A 84 -2.71 -8.94 -1.33
N LYS A 85 -4.02 -8.73 -1.41
CA LYS A 85 -5.00 -9.44 -0.57
C LYS A 85 -5.09 -10.93 -0.90
N ASN A 86 -4.90 -11.30 -2.16
CA ASN A 86 -4.91 -12.71 -2.59
C ASN A 86 -3.64 -13.45 -2.15
N GLU A 87 -2.49 -12.76 -2.15
CA GLU A 87 -1.20 -13.36 -1.81
C GLU A 87 -0.92 -13.39 -0.30
N TYR A 88 -1.25 -12.30 0.39
CA TYR A 88 -0.99 -12.14 1.82
C TYR A 88 -2.29 -12.30 2.59
N THR A 89 -2.60 -13.53 3.00
CA THR A 89 -3.77 -13.88 3.81
C THR A 89 -3.43 -14.08 5.28
N TYR A 90 -4.44 -14.34 6.12
CA TYR A 90 -4.21 -14.70 7.52
C TYR A 90 -3.53 -16.07 7.63
N GLU A 91 -3.90 -17.03 6.77
CA GLU A 91 -3.24 -18.33 6.66
C GLU A 91 -1.77 -18.17 6.27
N TRP A 92 -1.48 -17.29 5.30
CA TRP A 92 -0.10 -16.93 4.97
C TRP A 92 0.61 -16.29 6.16
N LEU A 93 -0.03 -15.45 6.98
CA LEU A 93 0.59 -14.84 8.15
C LEU A 93 0.94 -15.86 9.24
N MET A 94 0.16 -16.93 9.37
CA MET A 94 0.33 -17.96 10.39
C MET A 94 1.24 -19.14 9.98
N SER A 95 1.64 -19.21 8.70
CA SER A 95 2.45 -20.31 8.14
C SER A 95 3.94 -20.34 8.52
#